data_AF-A0A926XZQ3-F1
#
_entry.id   AF-A0A926XZQ3-F1
#
_cell.length_a   1.000
_cell.length_b   1.000
_cell.length_c   1.000
_cell.angle_alpha   90.00
_cell.angle_beta   90.00
_cell.angle_gamma   90.00
#
_symmetry.space_group_name_H-M   'P 1'
#
loop_
_entity.id
_entity.type
_entity.pdbx_description
1 polymer ?
#
loop_
_entity_poly.entity_id
_entity_poly.type
_entity_poly.pdbx_seq_one_letter_code
_entity_poly.pdbx_strand_id
1 'polypeptide(L)'
;MKSISYWASRHKALAITLLILGQICNAFNGISLGATLLENVPLRWLQWCMWLLLAGVIATYNFSYQAITINYQRSRNVLTLAFSANFLLFGLLGGIWSQQSIPAHSTQQVFGGRRIEVVRDTLENGNSIRSTVRSENQVDRKGVTSDDPKSTGGRRVGYVLLALLGVIVAYGMAAIACNILCAGYGFVAALVLYLGLGGLAGSVYFLKRAFQKNLKRRQDMTQEERKRDLRVFWLSWLAFIVVVSLLILINP
;
A
#
# COMPACT_ATOMS: atom_id res chain seq x y z
N MET A 1 13.91 23.16 5.86
CA MET A 1 14.08 21.85 5.18
C MET A 1 14.93 20.82 5.95
N LYS A 2 15.86 21.20 6.85
CA LYS A 2 16.75 20.23 7.55
C LYS A 2 16.02 19.21 8.45
N SER A 3 14.85 19.55 9.00
CA SER A 3 14.12 18.69 9.93
C SER A 3 13.58 17.41 9.27
N ILE A 4 13.07 17.49 8.04
CA ILE A 4 12.48 16.34 7.33
C ILE A 4 13.57 15.40 6.86
N SER A 5 14.65 15.92 6.28
CA SER A 5 15.80 15.12 5.86
C SER A 5 16.47 14.42 7.05
N TYR A 6 16.58 15.11 8.19
CA TYR A 6 17.11 14.53 9.42
C TYR A 6 16.18 13.46 10.03
N TRP A 7 14.86 13.66 9.96
CA TRP A 7 13.91 12.64 10.38
C TRP A 7 13.98 11.39 9.51
N ALA A 8 14.07 11.57 8.18
CA ALA A 8 14.14 10.49 7.21
C ALA A 8 15.43 9.66 7.35
N SER A 9 16.57 10.30 7.65
CA SER A 9 17.83 9.58 7.88
C SER A 9 17.79 8.71 9.15
N ARG A 10 17.05 9.15 10.19
CA ARG A 10 16.86 8.43 11.44
C ARG A 10 15.83 7.31 11.36
N HIS A 11 14.83 7.43 10.47
CA HIS A 11 13.74 6.46 10.30
C HIS A 11 13.66 5.92 8.87
N LYS A 12 14.76 5.34 8.37
CA LYS A 12 14.90 4.88 6.97
C LYS A 12 13.74 3.99 6.49
N ALA A 13 13.32 3.02 7.31
CA ALA A 13 12.22 2.12 6.96
C ALA A 13 10.89 2.87 6.77
N LEU A 14 10.55 3.77 7.70
CA LEU A 14 9.31 4.57 7.60
C LEU A 14 9.38 5.54 6.42
N ALA A 15 10.54 6.13 6.14
CA ALA A 15 10.72 7.02 5.00
C ALA A 15 10.53 6.27 3.67
N ILE A 16 11.08 5.05 3.54
CA ILE A 16 10.87 4.19 2.36
C ILE A 16 9.39 3.82 2.23
N THR A 17 8.73 3.42 3.32
CA THR A 17 7.29 3.08 3.28
C THR A 17 6.43 4.28 2.88
N LEU A 18 6.71 5.46 3.42
CA LEU A 18 6.00 6.69 3.05
C LEU A 18 6.22 7.06 1.58
N LEU A 19 7.42 6.85 1.06
CA LEU A 19 7.72 7.08 -0.35
C LEU A 19 6.92 6.11 -1.24
N ILE A 20 6.91 4.82 -0.91
CA ILE A 20 6.12 3.81 -1.63
C ILE A 20 4.62 4.17 -1.58
N LEU A 21 4.10 4.49 -0.40
CA LEU A 21 2.71 4.89 -0.22
C LEU A 21 2.38 6.14 -1.06
N GLY A 22 3.27 7.14 -1.05
CA GLY A 22 3.16 8.35 -1.86
C GLY A 22 3.12 8.04 -3.35
N GLN A 23 3.94 7.09 -3.83
CA GLN A 23 3.92 6.66 -5.23
C GLN A 23 2.63 5.92 -5.59
N ILE A 24 2.09 5.10 -4.70
CA ILE A 24 0.80 4.43 -4.89
C ILE A 24 -0.33 5.47 -4.98
N CYS A 25 -0.38 6.43 -4.06
CA CYS A 25 -1.35 7.52 -4.11
C CYS A 25 -1.20 8.36 -5.39
N ASN A 26 0.04 8.65 -5.79
CA ASN A 26 0.34 9.38 -7.02
C ASN A 26 -0.16 8.62 -8.26
N ALA A 27 0.07 7.31 -8.32
CA ALA A 27 -0.42 6.44 -9.39
C ALA A 27 -1.95 6.42 -9.43
N PHE A 28 -2.60 6.25 -8.28
CA PHE A 28 -4.06 6.24 -8.20
C PHE A 28 -4.69 7.57 -8.64
N ASN A 29 -4.13 8.70 -8.18
CA ASN A 29 -4.56 10.03 -8.60
C ASN A 29 -4.31 10.26 -10.09
N GLY A 30 -3.15 9.83 -10.61
CA GLY A 30 -2.82 9.92 -12.03
C GLY A 30 -3.83 9.16 -12.87
N ILE A 31 -4.04 7.87 -12.58
CA ILE A 31 -5.00 7.01 -13.29
C ILE A 31 -6.41 7.61 -13.24
N SER A 32 -6.89 8.00 -12.05
CA SER A 32 -8.24 8.55 -11.88
C SER A 32 -8.42 9.84 -12.67
N LEU A 33 -7.46 10.77 -12.58
CA LEU A 33 -7.50 12.04 -13.30
C LEU A 33 -7.42 11.81 -14.81
N GLY A 34 -6.53 10.93 -15.25
CA GLY A 34 -6.40 10.56 -16.65
C GLY A 34 -7.65 9.93 -17.24
N ALA A 35 -8.28 9.00 -16.52
CA ALA A 35 -9.52 8.36 -16.94
C ALA A 35 -10.64 9.38 -17.19
N THR A 36 -10.75 10.40 -16.32
CA THR A 36 -11.77 11.46 -16.43
C THR A 36 -11.44 12.54 -17.46
N LEU A 37 -10.19 12.98 -17.55
CA LEU A 37 -9.80 14.11 -18.40
C LEU A 37 -9.58 13.70 -19.87
N LEU A 38 -9.15 12.47 -20.10
CA LEU A 38 -8.70 11.98 -21.40
C LEU A 38 -9.71 11.06 -22.10
N GLU A 39 -10.92 10.92 -21.54
CA GLU A 39 -11.97 10.03 -22.06
C GLU A 39 -12.27 10.27 -23.55
N ASN A 40 -12.29 11.54 -23.98
CA ASN A 40 -12.62 11.94 -25.34
C ASN A 40 -11.41 12.04 -26.30
N VAL A 41 -10.19 11.73 -25.83
CA VAL A 41 -8.97 11.88 -26.65
C VAL A 41 -8.74 10.61 -27.47
N PRO A 42 -8.62 10.65 -28.81
CA PRO A 42 -8.42 9.44 -29.61
C PRO A 42 -7.26 8.55 -29.14
N LEU A 43 -7.50 7.24 -29.01
CA LEU A 43 -6.55 6.26 -28.47
C LEU A 43 -5.15 6.33 -29.11
N ARG A 44 -5.07 6.55 -30.43
CA ARG A 44 -3.80 6.69 -31.14
C ARG A 44 -2.97 7.86 -30.61
N TRP A 45 -3.61 8.99 -30.31
CA TRP A 45 -2.93 10.16 -29.75
C TRP A 45 -2.40 9.88 -28.34
N LEU A 46 -3.19 9.21 -27.50
CA LEU A 46 -2.76 8.81 -26.16
C LEU A 46 -1.52 7.89 -26.20
N GLN A 47 -1.49 6.93 -27.12
CA GLN A 47 -0.34 6.05 -27.33
C GLN A 47 0.90 6.82 -27.80
N TRP A 48 0.76 7.75 -28.73
CA TRP A 48 1.86 8.62 -29.17
C TRP A 48 2.42 9.47 -28.02
N CYS A 49 1.54 10.10 -27.23
CA CYS A 49 1.95 10.86 -26.05
C CYS A 49 2.68 9.98 -25.03
N MET A 50 2.25 8.73 -24.84
CA MET A 50 2.90 7.78 -23.94
C MET A 50 4.30 7.43 -24.40
N TRP A 51 4.49 7.10 -25.69
CA TRP A 51 5.80 6.81 -26.25
C TRP A 51 6.74 8.03 -26.18
N LEU A 52 6.23 9.22 -26.47
CA LEU A 52 7.01 10.46 -26.39
C LEU A 52 7.46 10.76 -24.96
N LEU A 53 6.58 10.57 -23.97
CA LEU A 53 6.92 10.69 -22.55
C LEU A 53 7.97 9.65 -22.13
N LEU A 54 7.80 8.39 -22.54
CA LEU A 54 8.74 7.32 -22.23
C LEU A 54 10.14 7.62 -22.82
N ALA A 55 10.19 8.07 -24.07
CA ALA A 55 11.43 8.48 -24.73
C ALA A 55 12.08 9.65 -24.00
N GLY A 56 11.30 10.65 -23.55
CA GLY A 56 11.78 11.78 -22.75
C GLY A 56 12.36 11.36 -21.40
N VAL A 57 11.72 10.41 -20.71
CA VAL A 57 12.22 9.84 -19.45
C VAL A 57 13.53 9.08 -19.66
N ILE A 58 13.62 8.26 -20.71
CA ILE A 58 14.86 7.53 -21.05
C ILE A 58 15.99 8.49 -21.41
N ALA A 59 15.70 9.53 -22.21
CA ALA A 59 16.69 10.53 -22.59
C ALA A 59 17.21 11.31 -21.37
N THR A 60 16.32 11.72 -20.47
CA THR A 60 16.70 12.44 -19.24
C THR A 60 17.45 11.55 -18.25
N TYR A 61 17.12 10.25 -18.18
CA TYR A 61 17.86 9.26 -17.40
C TYR A 61 19.29 9.10 -17.93
N ASN A 62 19.44 8.87 -19.23
CA ASN A 62 20.74 8.70 -19.88
C ASN A 62 21.63 9.95 -19.74
N PHE A 63 21.03 11.14 -19.90
CA PHE A 63 21.73 12.40 -19.71
C PHE A 63 22.18 12.62 -18.26
N SER A 64 21.35 12.21 -17.29
CA SER A 64 21.67 12.32 -15.86
C SER A 64 22.76 11.33 -15.44
N TYR A 65 22.79 10.13 -16.03
CA TYR A 65 23.81 9.13 -15.76
C TYR A 65 25.21 9.57 -16.21
N GLN A 66 25.30 10.29 -17.33
CA GLN A 66 26.58 10.79 -17.85
C GLN A 66 27.13 11.98 -17.06
N ALA A 67 26.27 12.72 -16.34
CA ALA A 67 26.67 13.85 -15.53
C ALA A 67 26.91 13.42 -14.07
N ILE A 68 27.99 12.68 -13.77
CA ILE A 68 28.21 12.13 -12.41
C ILE A 68 28.55 13.22 -11.34
N THR A 69 28.68 14.48 -11.74
CA THR A 69 29.01 15.64 -10.87
C THR A 69 27.91 16.70 -10.85
N ILE A 70 26.64 16.30 -10.72
CA ILE A 70 25.54 17.27 -10.80
C ILE A 70 25.43 18.14 -9.54
N ASN A 71 25.37 19.46 -9.73
CA ASN A 71 24.89 20.42 -8.73
C ASN A 71 23.56 19.96 -8.12
N TYR A 72 23.42 20.08 -6.79
CA TYR A 72 22.23 19.72 -6.02
C TYR A 72 20.91 20.21 -6.65
N GLN A 73 20.91 21.44 -7.18
CA GLN A 73 19.73 22.04 -7.81
C GLN A 73 19.28 21.28 -9.07
N ARG A 74 20.22 20.81 -9.89
CA ARG A 74 19.89 20.11 -11.13
C ARG A 74 19.48 18.66 -10.85
N SER A 75 20.03 18.02 -9.82
CA SER A 75 19.52 16.73 -9.30
C SER A 75 18.06 16.85 -8.82
N ARG A 76 17.73 17.91 -8.08
CA ARG A 76 16.34 18.19 -7.65
C ARG A 76 15.39 18.39 -8.83
N ASN A 77 15.82 19.10 -9.87
CA ASN A 77 15.01 19.33 -11.07
C ASN A 77 14.75 18.01 -11.81
N VAL A 78 15.77 17.15 -11.98
CA VAL A 78 15.61 15.83 -12.61
C VAL A 78 14.64 14.95 -11.82
N LEU A 79 14.74 14.95 -10.49
CA LEU A 79 13.86 14.14 -9.64
C LEU A 79 12.40 14.64 -9.68
N THR A 80 12.22 15.97 -9.75
CA THR A 80 10.89 16.59 -9.95
C THR A 80 10.32 16.22 -11.32
N LEU A 81 11.15 16.26 -12.37
CA LEU A 81 10.76 15.89 -13.72
C LEU A 81 10.40 14.41 -13.83
N ALA A 82 11.17 13.52 -13.19
CA ALA A 82 10.85 12.10 -13.14
C ALA A 82 9.53 11.84 -12.40
N PHE A 83 9.27 12.56 -11.31
CA PHE A 83 8.02 12.46 -10.57
C PHE A 83 6.82 12.95 -11.39
N SER A 84 6.94 14.08 -12.08
CA SER A 84 5.87 14.59 -12.94
C SER A 84 5.63 13.71 -14.16
N ALA A 85 6.70 13.20 -14.79
CA ALA A 85 6.59 12.27 -15.90
C ALA A 85 5.90 10.97 -15.47
N ASN A 86 6.23 10.43 -14.29
CA ASN A 86 5.56 9.25 -13.74
C ASN A 86 4.06 9.50 -13.53
N PHE A 87 3.69 10.66 -12.96
CA PHE A 87 2.29 11.05 -12.79
C PHE A 87 1.54 11.15 -14.13
N LEU A 88 2.14 11.81 -15.13
CA LEU A 88 1.56 11.93 -16.47
C LEU A 88 1.40 10.58 -17.15
N LEU A 89 2.36 9.66 -16.97
CA LEU A 89 2.33 8.33 -17.54
C LEU A 89 1.17 7.50 -16.95
N PHE A 90 0.96 7.58 -15.64
CA PHE A 90 -0.23 7.01 -15.01
C PHE A 90 -1.54 7.66 -15.49
N GLY A 91 -1.54 8.97 -15.76
CA GLY A 91 -2.67 9.65 -16.38
C GLY A 91 -3.00 9.12 -17.77
N LEU A 92 -2.00 9.00 -18.65
CA LEU A 92 -2.18 8.42 -19.98
C LEU A 92 -2.67 6.97 -19.90
N LEU A 93 -2.13 6.18 -18.97
CA LEU A 93 -2.58 4.81 -18.74
C LEU A 93 -4.05 4.75 -18.31
N GLY A 94 -4.47 5.66 -17.42
CA GLY A 94 -5.86 5.79 -17.00
C GLY A 94 -6.81 6.16 -18.14
N GLY A 95 -6.40 7.08 -19.02
CA GLY A 95 -7.16 7.44 -20.21
C GLY A 95 -7.29 6.31 -21.23
N ILE A 96 -6.22 5.53 -21.42
CA ILE A 96 -6.26 4.32 -22.27
C ILE A 96 -7.20 3.27 -21.66
N TRP A 97 -7.13 3.07 -20.34
CA TRP A 97 -7.96 2.09 -19.64
C TRP A 97 -9.44 2.45 -19.71
N SER A 98 -9.82 3.73 -19.51
CA SER A 98 -11.22 4.15 -19.56
C SER A 98 -11.85 3.87 -20.94
N GLN A 99 -11.12 4.10 -22.02
CA GLN A 99 -11.59 3.82 -23.38
C GLN A 99 -11.72 2.33 -23.70
N GLN A 100 -10.85 1.49 -23.13
CA GLN A 100 -10.95 0.03 -23.30
C GLN A 100 -12.09 -0.58 -22.49
N SER A 101 -12.53 0.11 -21.43
CA SER A 101 -13.64 -0.34 -20.57
C SER A 101 -15.03 0.00 -21.11
N ILE A 102 -15.15 0.72 -22.24
CA ILE A 102 -16.43 0.93 -22.91
C ILE A 102 -16.86 -0.43 -23.47
N PRO A 103 -17.92 -1.07 -22.93
CA PRO A 103 -18.36 -2.37 -23.40
C PRO A 103 -18.79 -2.23 -24.86
N ALA A 104 -18.11 -2.99 -25.73
CA ALA A 104 -18.57 -3.18 -27.10
C ALA A 104 -20.04 -3.60 -27.04
N HIS A 105 -20.91 -2.87 -27.75
CA HIS A 105 -22.29 -3.27 -27.95
C HIS A 105 -22.35 -4.78 -28.24
N SER A 106 -23.17 -5.47 -27.46
CA SER A 106 -23.40 -6.91 -27.47
C SER A 106 -23.73 -7.42 -28.87
N THR A 107 -22.70 -7.70 -29.68
CA THR A 107 -22.82 -8.64 -30.78
C THR A 107 -22.38 -9.99 -30.23
N GLN A 108 -23.31 -10.94 -30.30
CA GLN A 108 -23.19 -12.30 -29.79
C GLN A 108 -21.82 -12.90 -30.16
N GLN A 109 -20.91 -12.99 -29.19
CA GLN A 109 -19.70 -13.78 -29.35
C GLN A 109 -19.97 -15.20 -28.86
N VAL A 110 -20.03 -16.12 -29.83
CA VAL A 110 -20.04 -17.56 -29.64
C VAL A 110 -18.80 -17.96 -28.84
N PHE A 111 -19.02 -18.47 -27.62
CA PHE A 111 -18.00 -19.00 -26.74
C PHE A 111 -17.37 -20.27 -27.34
N GLY A 112 -16.31 -20.10 -28.14
CA GLY A 112 -15.39 -21.18 -28.51
C GLY A 112 -14.47 -21.48 -27.33
N GLY A 113 -14.86 -22.42 -26.47
CA GLY A 113 -14.09 -22.84 -25.31
C GLY A 113 -12.74 -23.45 -25.72
N ARG A 114 -11.67 -22.66 -25.71
CA ARG A 114 -10.29 -23.16 -25.77
C ARG A 114 -9.75 -23.26 -24.35
N ARG A 115 -9.74 -24.47 -23.81
CA ARG A 115 -9.12 -24.84 -22.54
C ARG A 115 -7.60 -24.66 -22.67
N ILE A 116 -7.03 -23.68 -21.98
CA ILE A 116 -5.58 -23.52 -21.85
C ILE A 116 -5.16 -24.42 -20.69
N GLU A 117 -4.58 -25.58 -21.02
CA GLU A 117 -3.84 -26.38 -20.03
C GLU A 117 -2.49 -25.70 -19.77
N VAL A 118 -2.30 -25.24 -18.54
CA VAL A 118 -1.01 -24.77 -18.06
C VAL A 118 -0.18 -25.99 -17.70
N VAL A 119 0.71 -26.39 -18.62
CA VAL A 119 1.76 -27.37 -18.36
C VAL A 119 2.73 -26.74 -17.35
N ARG A 120 2.82 -27.34 -16.16
CA ARG A 120 3.83 -27.00 -15.15
C ARG A 120 5.14 -27.69 -15.51
N ASP A 121 6.12 -26.92 -15.98
CA ASP A 121 7.50 -27.39 -15.97
C ASP A 121 8.03 -27.27 -14.54
N THR A 122 8.12 -28.43 -13.89
CA THR A 122 8.86 -28.65 -12.65
C THR A 122 10.36 -28.58 -12.95
N LEU A 123 11.01 -27.49 -12.56
CA LEU A 123 12.46 -27.48 -12.38
C LEU A 123 12.81 -27.76 -10.93
N GLU A 124 13.86 -28.56 -10.85
CA GLU A 124 14.31 -29.44 -9.79
C GLU A 124 14.91 -28.73 -8.59
N ASN A 125 14.92 -29.50 -7.51
CA ASN A 125 15.32 -29.21 -6.15
C ASN A 125 16.85 -29.14 -6.02
N GLY A 126 17.39 -27.99 -5.58
CA GLY A 126 18.82 -27.79 -5.31
C GLY A 126 19.06 -27.46 -3.84
N ASN A 127 19.47 -28.48 -3.07
CA ASN A 127 19.74 -28.43 -1.64
C ASN A 127 20.97 -27.58 -1.24
N SER A 128 20.88 -27.08 0.00
CA SER A 128 21.94 -26.92 1.01
C SER A 128 23.12 -25.97 0.74
N ILE A 129 23.13 -24.81 1.42
CA ILE A 129 24.32 -24.36 2.17
C ILE A 129 23.89 -23.78 3.53
N ARG A 130 24.30 -24.50 4.56
CA ARG A 130 24.28 -24.18 5.98
C ARG A 130 25.47 -23.24 6.25
N SER A 131 25.24 -22.03 6.76
CA SER A 131 26.29 -21.21 7.37
C SER A 131 25.84 -20.72 8.75
N THR A 132 26.24 -21.52 9.74
CA THR A 132 26.46 -21.14 11.12
C THR A 132 27.46 -19.99 11.17
N VAL A 133 27.03 -18.80 11.59
CA VAL A 133 27.93 -17.79 12.19
C VAL A 133 27.28 -17.27 13.45
N ARG A 134 27.73 -17.87 14.56
CA ARG A 134 27.62 -17.39 15.93
C ARG A 134 28.70 -16.33 16.11
N SER A 135 28.31 -15.09 16.40
CA SER A 135 29.15 -14.04 16.99
C SER A 135 28.17 -13.07 17.66
N GLU A 136 27.87 -13.26 18.94
CA GLU A 136 28.66 -12.68 20.04
C GLU A 136 28.86 -11.18 19.84
N ASN A 137 27.82 -10.42 20.20
CA ASN A 137 27.95 -9.03 20.63
C ASN A 137 26.87 -8.78 21.68
N GLN A 138 27.14 -9.35 22.85
CA GLN A 138 26.63 -8.90 24.13
C GLN A 138 27.18 -7.49 24.36
N VAL A 139 26.42 -6.46 23.99
CA VAL A 139 26.62 -5.12 24.51
C VAL A 139 25.54 -4.89 25.54
N ASP A 140 25.94 -5.08 26.80
CA ASP A 140 25.36 -4.44 27.96
C ASP A 140 25.05 -2.97 27.65
N ARG A 141 23.78 -2.65 27.48
CA ARG A 141 23.29 -1.30 27.77
C ARG A 141 22.46 -1.36 29.03
N LYS A 142 23.20 -1.16 30.11
CA LYS A 142 22.76 -0.64 31.41
C LYS A 142 21.52 0.24 31.27
N GLY A 143 20.57 -0.01 32.17
CA GLY A 143 19.38 0.79 32.34
C GLY A 143 19.71 2.27 32.43
N VAL A 144 18.97 3.05 31.65
CA VAL A 144 18.69 4.44 31.97
C VAL A 144 17.17 4.52 32.03
N THR A 145 16.68 4.31 33.24
CA THR A 145 15.43 4.87 33.75
C THR A 145 15.30 6.31 33.29
N SER A 146 14.31 6.57 32.47
CA SER A 146 13.64 7.86 32.36
C SER A 146 12.19 7.56 32.00
N ASP A 147 11.50 6.97 32.98
CA ASP A 147 10.07 7.18 33.12
C ASP A 147 9.86 8.68 33.32
N ASP A 148 9.60 9.36 32.21
CA ASP A 148 9.13 10.73 32.22
C ASP A 148 7.60 10.68 32.31
N PRO A 149 7.00 10.91 33.50
CA PRO A 149 5.58 10.64 33.77
C PRO A 149 4.62 11.55 32.99
N LYS A 150 5.13 12.57 32.29
CA LYS A 150 4.31 13.52 31.52
C LYS A 150 3.98 13.08 30.08
N SER A 151 4.58 12.00 29.55
CA SER A 151 4.37 11.60 28.14
C SER A 151 3.28 10.54 27.89
N THR A 152 2.70 9.95 28.94
CA THR A 152 1.71 8.86 28.83
C THR A 152 0.41 9.31 28.19
N GLY A 153 -0.01 10.56 28.44
CA GLY A 153 -1.23 11.14 27.86
C GLY A 153 -1.18 11.27 26.34
N GLY A 154 -0.09 11.84 25.80
CA GLY A 154 0.06 12.02 24.35
C GLY A 154 0.09 10.70 23.56
N ARG A 155 0.64 9.63 24.14
CA ARG A 155 0.64 8.31 23.51
C ARG A 155 -0.77 7.70 23.44
N ARG A 156 -1.57 7.86 24.49
CA ARG A 156 -2.97 7.41 24.50
C ARG A 156 -3.81 8.14 23.46
N VAL A 157 -3.66 9.47 23.37
CA VAL A 157 -4.33 10.28 22.34
C VAL A 157 -3.95 9.80 20.93
N GLY A 158 -2.67 9.46 20.71
CA GLY A 158 -2.22 8.86 19.45
C GLY A 158 -2.97 7.56 19.11
N TYR A 159 -3.13 6.64 20.07
CA TYR A 159 -3.87 5.40 19.84
C TYR A 159 -5.36 5.63 19.56
N VAL A 160 -5.99 6.60 20.22
CA VAL A 160 -7.38 6.98 19.94
C VAL A 160 -7.52 7.56 18.53
N LEU A 161 -6.60 8.43 18.10
CA LEU A 161 -6.56 8.95 16.73
C LEU A 161 -6.37 7.84 15.69
N LEU A 162 -5.47 6.88 15.95
CA LEU A 162 -5.30 5.72 15.07
C LEU A 162 -6.56 4.85 15.02
N ALA A 163 -7.27 4.69 16.14
CA ALA A 163 -8.52 3.95 16.16
C ALA A 163 -9.61 4.65 15.32
N LEU A 164 -9.74 5.98 15.45
CA LEU A 164 -10.63 6.80 14.65
C LEU A 164 -10.30 6.72 13.16
N LEU A 165 -9.01 6.78 12.82
CA LEU A 165 -8.56 6.60 11.43
C LEU A 165 -8.94 5.22 10.88
N GLY A 166 -8.83 4.17 11.69
CA GLY A 166 -9.27 2.82 11.32
C GLY A 166 -10.76 2.74 10.99
N VAL A 167 -11.62 3.45 11.74
CA VAL A 167 -13.07 3.53 11.47
C VAL A 167 -13.33 4.29 10.16
N ILE A 168 -12.66 5.42 9.94
CA ILE A 168 -12.81 6.20 8.70
C ILE A 168 -12.40 5.36 7.49
N VAL A 169 -11.27 4.66 7.58
CA VAL A 169 -10.80 3.76 6.50
C VAL A 169 -11.81 2.64 6.27
N ALA A 170 -12.33 2.00 7.32
CA ALA A 170 -13.33 0.95 7.18
C ALA A 170 -14.62 1.44 6.51
N TYR A 171 -15.10 2.62 6.89
CA TYR A 171 -16.28 3.25 6.28
C TYR A 171 -16.04 3.54 4.78
N GLY A 172 -14.88 4.11 4.45
CA GLY A 172 -14.50 4.35 3.05
C GLY A 172 -14.44 3.06 2.24
N MET A 173 -13.84 2.00 2.78
CA MET A 173 -13.77 0.69 2.13
C MET A 173 -15.15 0.05 1.97
N ALA A 174 -16.07 0.22 2.92
CA ALA A 174 -17.44 -0.25 2.79
C ALA A 174 -18.21 0.47 1.68
N ALA A 175 -18.05 1.80 1.55
CA ALA A 175 -18.65 2.57 0.47
C ALA A 175 -18.12 2.13 -0.91
N ILE A 176 -16.81 1.89 -1.02
CA ILE A 176 -16.19 1.38 -2.24
C ILE A 176 -16.70 -0.04 -2.54
N ALA A 177 -16.76 -0.91 -1.55
CA ALA A 177 -17.29 -2.26 -1.73
C ALA A 177 -18.74 -2.25 -2.23
N CYS A 178 -19.58 -1.35 -1.72
CA CYS A 178 -20.96 -1.18 -2.19
C CYS A 178 -21.00 -0.76 -3.68
N ASN A 179 -20.20 0.23 -4.07
CA ASN A 179 -20.13 0.65 -5.48
C ASN A 179 -19.66 -0.48 -6.42
N ILE A 180 -18.68 -1.28 -5.97
CA ILE A 180 -18.17 -2.42 -6.75
C ILE A 180 -19.22 -3.54 -6.83
N LEU A 181 -19.98 -3.75 -5.75
CA LEU A 181 -21.08 -4.71 -5.72
C LEU A 181 -22.19 -4.30 -6.71
N CYS A 182 -22.56 -3.01 -6.72
CA CYS A 182 -23.52 -2.46 -7.68
C CYS A 182 -23.04 -2.55 -9.13
N ALA A 183 -21.73 -2.54 -9.36
CA ALA A 183 -21.13 -2.74 -10.69
C ALA A 183 -21.08 -4.22 -11.13
N GLY A 184 -21.63 -5.15 -10.33
CA GLY A 184 -21.69 -6.59 -10.66
C GLY A 184 -20.43 -7.38 -10.33
N TYR A 185 -19.41 -6.77 -9.74
CA TYR A 185 -18.16 -7.44 -9.38
C TYR A 185 -18.18 -7.96 -7.93
N GLY A 186 -19.08 -8.91 -7.64
CA GLY A 186 -19.31 -9.42 -6.28
C GLY A 186 -18.07 -9.97 -5.57
N PHE A 187 -17.19 -10.69 -6.28
CA PHE A 187 -15.95 -11.23 -5.70
C PHE A 187 -14.98 -10.13 -5.26
N VAL A 188 -14.81 -9.08 -6.07
CA VAL A 188 -13.94 -7.95 -5.76
C VAL A 188 -14.53 -7.14 -4.60
N ALA A 189 -15.85 -6.93 -4.60
CA ALA A 189 -16.55 -6.26 -3.51
C ALA A 189 -16.32 -6.98 -2.17
N ALA A 190 -16.39 -8.31 -2.14
CA ALA A 190 -16.12 -9.11 -0.95
C ALA A 190 -14.68 -8.94 -0.45
N LEU A 191 -13.68 -8.94 -1.34
CA LEU A 191 -12.28 -8.71 -0.96
C LEU A 191 -12.06 -7.33 -0.35
N VAL A 192 -12.63 -6.28 -0.96
CA VAL A 192 -12.54 -4.90 -0.46
C VAL A 192 -13.20 -4.79 0.91
N LEU A 193 -14.35 -5.43 1.09
CA LEU A 193 -15.08 -5.47 2.35
C LEU A 193 -14.29 -6.18 3.46
N TYR A 194 -13.69 -7.34 3.18
CA TYR A 194 -12.83 -8.05 4.13
C TYR A 194 -11.57 -7.26 4.51
N LEU A 195 -11.02 -6.50 3.56
CA LEU A 195 -9.91 -5.58 3.85
C LEU A 195 -10.37 -4.44 4.77
N GLY A 196 -11.57 -3.90 4.55
CA GLY A 196 -12.21 -2.90 5.41
C GLY A 196 -12.45 -3.40 6.85
N LEU A 197 -12.83 -4.68 7.01
CA LEU A 197 -12.93 -5.31 8.34
C LEU A 197 -11.58 -5.36 9.07
N GLY A 198 -10.47 -5.43 8.34
CA GLY A 198 -9.13 -5.29 8.93
C GLY A 198 -8.92 -3.91 9.57
N GLY A 199 -9.49 -2.86 8.98
CA GLY A 199 -9.51 -1.51 9.55
C GLY A 199 -10.29 -1.44 10.86
N LEU A 200 -11.46 -2.09 10.93
CA LEU A 200 -12.25 -2.20 12.17
C LEU A 200 -11.53 -3.01 13.24
N ALA A 201 -10.96 -4.16 12.88
CA ALA A 201 -10.17 -4.98 13.79
C ALA A 201 -8.96 -4.20 14.34
N GLY A 202 -8.30 -3.41 13.48
CA GLY A 202 -7.24 -2.48 13.87
C GLY A 202 -7.73 -1.40 14.83
N SER A 203 -8.89 -0.81 14.55
CA SER A 203 -9.49 0.19 15.43
C SER A 203 -9.75 -0.37 16.84
N VAL A 204 -10.40 -1.53 16.94
CA VAL A 204 -10.65 -2.22 18.21
C VAL A 204 -9.34 -2.56 18.93
N TYR A 205 -8.32 -3.01 18.20
CA TYR A 205 -7.00 -3.29 18.76
C TYR A 205 -6.34 -2.04 19.35
N PHE A 206 -6.34 -0.92 18.64
CA PHE A 206 -5.77 0.34 19.13
C PHE A 206 -6.59 0.92 20.29
N LEU A 207 -7.93 0.79 20.26
CA LEU A 207 -8.80 1.22 21.34
C LEU A 207 -8.51 0.42 22.62
N LYS A 208 -8.43 -0.91 22.50
CA LYS A 208 -8.04 -1.79 23.62
C LYS A 208 -6.69 -1.37 24.21
N ARG A 209 -5.72 -1.03 23.35
CA ARG A 209 -4.39 -0.58 23.76
C ARG A 209 -4.41 0.81 24.40
N ALA A 210 -5.30 1.71 23.98
CA ALA A 210 -5.47 3.03 24.59
C ALA A 210 -5.98 2.94 26.04
N PHE A 211 -6.83 1.94 26.35
CA PHE A 211 -7.39 1.70 27.68
C PHE A 211 -6.51 0.86 28.61
N GLN A 212 -5.38 0.30 28.12
CA GLN A 212 -4.46 -0.46 28.97
C GLN A 212 -3.75 0.46 29.97
N LYS A 213 -3.82 0.10 31.26
CA LYS A 213 -3.15 0.83 32.35
C LYS A 213 -1.62 0.88 32.16
N ASN A 214 -1.02 -0.23 31.73
CA ASN A 214 0.43 -0.36 31.53
C ASN A 214 0.77 -0.47 30.03
N LEU A 215 1.07 0.68 29.43
CA LEU A 215 1.40 0.78 28.01
C LEU A 215 2.88 0.48 27.79
N LYS A 216 3.23 -0.82 27.68
CA LYS A 216 4.59 -1.23 27.30
C LYS A 216 4.89 -0.80 25.85
N ARG A 217 6.09 -0.25 25.64
CA ARG A 217 6.59 0.07 24.29
C ARG A 217 6.87 -1.24 23.55
N ARG A 218 6.62 -1.27 22.24
CA ARG A 218 6.86 -2.46 21.40
C ARG A 218 8.33 -2.91 21.36
N GLN A 219 9.26 -2.05 21.78
CA GLN A 219 10.70 -2.34 21.88
C GLN A 219 11.04 -3.11 23.17
N ASP A 220 10.21 -2.97 24.21
CA ASP A 220 10.43 -3.58 25.53
C ASP A 220 9.59 -4.87 25.69
N MET A 221 8.88 -5.27 24.63
CA MET A 221 8.10 -6.51 24.60
C MET A 221 8.99 -7.69 24.27
N THR A 222 8.83 -8.77 25.03
CA THR A 222 9.45 -10.06 24.71
C THR A 222 8.89 -10.62 23.40
N GLN A 223 9.61 -11.54 22.74
CA GLN A 223 9.14 -12.15 21.50
C GLN A 223 7.81 -12.90 21.67
N GLU A 224 7.61 -13.54 22.83
CA GLU A 224 6.38 -14.26 23.15
C GLU A 224 5.19 -13.33 23.34
N GLU A 225 5.39 -12.21 24.07
CA GLU A 225 4.36 -11.16 24.21
C GLU A 225 3.96 -10.62 22.83
N ARG A 226 4.93 -10.36 21.93
CA ARG A 226 4.64 -9.86 20.58
C ARG A 226 3.84 -10.87 19.75
N LYS A 227 4.16 -12.17 19.83
CA LYS A 227 3.40 -13.23 19.13
C LYS A 227 1.97 -13.34 19.67
N ARG A 228 1.78 -13.23 20.99
CA ARG A 228 0.45 -13.23 21.62
C ARG A 228 -0.36 -12.02 21.17
N ASP A 229 0.24 -10.82 21.15
CA ASP A 229 -0.40 -9.58 20.72
C ASP A 229 -0.86 -9.65 19.24
N LEU A 230 0.01 -10.18 18.38
CA LEU A 230 -0.31 -10.37 16.96
C LEU A 230 -1.42 -11.41 16.76
N ARG A 231 -1.41 -12.48 17.56
CA ARG A 231 -2.45 -13.52 17.52
C ARG A 231 -3.81 -12.95 17.93
N VAL A 232 -3.86 -12.09 18.94
CA VAL A 232 -5.10 -11.41 19.35
C VAL A 232 -5.64 -10.53 18.23
N PHE A 233 -4.78 -9.78 17.53
CA PHE A 233 -5.19 -9.01 16.36
C PHE A 233 -5.75 -9.91 15.25
N TRP A 234 -5.02 -10.94 14.85
CA TRP A 234 -5.47 -11.88 13.81
C TRP A 234 -6.77 -12.59 14.18
N LEU A 235 -6.91 -13.00 15.45
CA LEU A 235 -8.12 -13.65 15.95
C LEU A 235 -9.31 -12.69 15.92
N SER A 236 -9.11 -11.41 16.29
CA SER A 236 -10.17 -10.40 16.19
C SER A 236 -10.58 -10.15 14.73
N TRP A 237 -9.63 -10.10 13.80
CA TRP A 237 -9.93 -9.92 12.39
C TRP A 237 -10.68 -11.13 11.80
N LEU A 238 -10.24 -12.35 12.12
CA LEU A 238 -10.94 -13.58 11.74
C LEU A 238 -12.36 -13.63 12.31
N ALA A 239 -12.55 -13.25 13.58
CA ALA A 239 -13.87 -13.18 14.19
C ALA A 239 -14.80 -12.21 13.44
N PHE A 240 -14.30 -11.03 13.05
CA PHE A 240 -15.07 -10.09 12.24
C PHE A 240 -15.43 -10.66 10.87
N ILE A 241 -14.49 -11.33 10.19
CA ILE A 241 -14.75 -12.00 8.91
C ILE A 241 -15.87 -13.04 9.09
N VAL A 242 -15.75 -13.94 10.06
CA VAL A 242 -16.75 -15.00 10.29
C VAL A 242 -18.12 -14.42 10.59
N VAL A 243 -18.22 -13.44 11.48
CA VAL A 243 -19.50 -12.80 11.83
C VAL A 243 -20.15 -12.15 10.62
N VAL A 244 -19.37 -11.41 9.82
CA VAL A 244 -19.90 -10.71 8.65
C VAL A 244 -20.26 -11.69 7.53
N SER A 245 -19.47 -12.73 7.29
CA SER A 245 -19.82 -13.79 6.34
C SER A 245 -21.10 -14.50 6.75
N LEU A 246 -21.31 -14.77 8.04
CA LEU A 246 -22.56 -15.35 8.56
C LEU A 246 -23.75 -14.39 8.37
N LEU A 247 -23.57 -13.10 8.63
CA LEU A 247 -24.62 -12.10 8.43
C LEU A 247 -25.03 -12.00 6.95
N ILE A 248 -24.07 -12.04 6.02
CA ILE A 248 -24.34 -12.07 4.58
C ILE A 248 -25.06 -13.36 4.18
N LEU A 249 -24.71 -14.51 4.80
CA LEU A 249 -25.37 -15.78 4.51
C LEU A 249 -26.82 -15.83 5.01
N ILE A 250 -27.12 -15.13 6.12
CA ILE A 250 -28.46 -15.08 6.73
C ILE A 250 -29.36 -14.07 6.02
N ASN A 251 -28.81 -12.97 5.51
CA ASN A 251 -29.52 -11.96 4.71
C ASN A 251 -29.04 -12.00 3.25
N PRO A 252 -29.57 -12.93 2.42
CA PRO A 252 -29.29 -12.98 0.99
C PRO A 252 -29.85 -11.78 0.23
#